data_AF-A0A9X2SZ06-F1
#
_entry.id   AF-A0A9X2SZ06-F1
#
_cell.length_a   1.000
_cell.length_b   1.000
_cell.length_c   1.000
_cell.angle_alpha   90.00
_cell.angle_beta   90.00
_cell.angle_gamma   90.00
#
_symmetry.space_group_name_H-M   'P 1'
#
loop_
_entity.id
_entity.type
_entity.pdbx_description
1 polymer ?
#
loop_
_entity_poly.entity_id
_entity_poly.type
_entity_poly.pdbx_seq_one_letter_code
_entity_poly.pdbx_strand_id
1 'polypeptide(L)'
;MNRFFIAFAAIISSGIFTYSYWREWIGYKFLHEDLNLQPVEKTEVPYFHASEEIYLKVLLVFGLVFGLIFIASIILTYKQKWGWVFGCFVLSMLSILAVMINGAIK
;
A
#
# COMPACT_ATOMS: atom_id res chain seq x y z
N MET A 1 -21.84 -14.02 0.86
CA MET A 1 -20.48 -13.72 1.38
C MET A 1 -20.59 -13.31 2.84
N ASN A 2 -19.91 -13.99 3.77
CA ASN A 2 -20.04 -13.67 5.20
C ASN A 2 -19.53 -12.24 5.46
N ARG A 3 -20.29 -11.42 6.20
CA ARG A 3 -19.92 -10.03 6.54
C ARG A 3 -18.55 -9.96 7.23
N PHE A 4 -18.24 -11.00 8.01
CA PHE A 4 -16.92 -11.21 8.61
C PHE A 4 -15.81 -11.27 7.56
N PHE A 5 -15.96 -12.05 6.48
CA PHE A 5 -14.93 -12.17 5.44
C PHE A 5 -14.66 -10.85 4.74
N ILE A 6 -15.69 -10.05 4.48
CA ILE A 6 -15.53 -8.74 3.82
C ILE A 6 -14.74 -7.78 4.70
N ALA A 7 -15.11 -7.67 5.97
CA ALA A 7 -14.39 -6.82 6.91
C ALA A 7 -12.96 -7.30 7.14
N PHE A 8 -12.78 -8.61 7.34
CA PHE A 8 -11.46 -9.21 7.50
C PHE A 8 -10.58 -8.94 6.28
N ALA A 9 -11.08 -9.20 5.07
CA ALA A 9 -10.33 -8.95 3.84
C ALA A 9 -9.96 -7.48 3.68
N ALA A 10 -10.90 -6.54 3.89
CA ALA A 10 -10.65 -5.11 3.79
C ALA A 10 -9.60 -4.62 4.79
N ILE A 11 -9.73 -5.02 6.07
CA ILE A 11 -8.86 -4.56 7.15
C ILE A 11 -7.47 -5.19 7.02
N ILE A 12 -7.38 -6.49 6.77
CA ILE A 12 -6.09 -7.18 6.69
C ILE A 12 -5.34 -6.80 5.43
N SER A 13 -6.00 -6.72 4.26
CA SER A 13 -5.30 -6.32 3.04
C SER A 13 -4.72 -4.92 3.18
N SER A 14 -5.55 -3.94 3.55
CA SER A 14 -5.10 -2.56 3.72
C SER A 14 -4.07 -2.43 4.85
N GLY A 15 -4.26 -3.11 5.97
CA GLY A 15 -3.34 -3.07 7.11
C GLY A 15 -1.96 -3.62 6.79
N ILE A 16 -1.85 -4.75 6.07
CA ILE A 16 -0.55 -5.30 5.65
C ILE A 16 0.18 -4.29 4.75
N PHE A 17 -0.50 -3.71 3.76
CA PHE A 17 0.11 -2.74 2.86
C PHE A 17 0.50 -1.45 3.58
N THR A 18 -0.37 -0.90 4.44
CA THR A 18 -0.03 0.25 5.29
C THR A 18 1.23 -0.03 6.09
N TYR A 19 1.28 -1.16 6.81
CA TYR A 19 2.43 -1.52 7.62
C TYR A 19 3.70 -1.63 6.76
N SER A 20 3.64 -2.34 5.64
CA SER A 20 4.80 -2.53 4.75
C SER A 20 5.36 -1.20 4.26
N TYR A 21 4.52 -0.33 3.70
CA TYR A 21 4.94 0.96 3.15
C TYR A 21 5.47 1.91 4.24
N TRP A 22 4.80 1.99 5.40
CA TRP A 22 5.25 2.84 6.50
C TRP A 22 6.52 2.33 7.15
N ARG A 23 6.66 1.01 7.34
CA ARG A 23 7.87 0.41 7.90
C ARG A 23 9.08 0.70 7.01
N GLU A 24 8.95 0.49 5.71
CA GLU A 24 10.04 0.80 4.77
C GLU A 24 10.35 2.29 4.74
N TRP A 25 9.33 3.14 4.65
CA TRP A 25 9.55 4.59 4.61
C TRP A 25 10.24 5.11 5.88
N ILE A 26 9.83 4.64 7.06
CA ILE A 26 10.46 5.00 8.34
C ILE A 26 11.87 4.41 8.43
N GLY A 27 12.06 3.16 8.01
CA GLY A 27 13.36 2.46 7.97
C GLY A 27 14.40 3.28 7.22
N TYR A 28 14.05 3.71 6.01
CA TYR A 28 14.94 4.48 5.15
C TYR A 28 15.09 5.94 5.60
N LYS A 29 14.00 6.60 6.02
CA LYS A 29 14.04 8.04 6.33
C LYS A 29 14.60 8.37 7.71
N PHE A 30 14.32 7.53 8.71
CA PHE A 30 14.67 7.80 10.12
C PHE A 30 15.73 6.85 10.66
N LEU A 31 15.68 5.57 10.29
CA LEU A 31 16.60 4.55 10.81
C LEU A 31 17.88 4.42 9.98
N HIS A 32 18.00 5.18 8.87
CA HIS A 32 19.14 5.15 7.96
C HIS A 32 19.48 3.73 7.49
N GLU A 33 18.45 2.89 7.29
CA GLU A 33 18.63 1.57 6.69
C GLU A 33 19.20 1.73 5.27
N ASP A 34 20.19 0.92 4.90
CA ASP A 34 20.82 1.01 3.58
C ASP A 34 19.81 0.69 2.47
N LEU A 35 19.53 1.69 1.64
CA LEU A 35 18.74 1.54 0.42
C LEU A 35 19.60 0.84 -0.64
N ASN A 36 19.55 -0.47 -0.63
CA ASN A 36 20.18 -1.28 -1.68
C ASN A 36 19.30 -1.23 -2.94
N LEU A 37 19.24 -0.06 -3.58
CA LEU A 37 18.58 0.14 -4.87
C LEU A 37 19.36 -0.68 -5.90
N GLN A 38 18.79 -1.78 -6.35
CA GLN A 38 19.43 -2.59 -7.38
C GLN A 38 19.61 -1.73 -8.65
N PRO A 39 20.79 -1.76 -9.28
CA PRO A 39 21.05 -0.95 -10.47
C PRO A 39 20.04 -1.29 -11.57
N VAL A 40 19.58 -0.23 -12.25
CA VAL A 40 18.56 -0.19 -13.31
C VAL A 40 18.86 -1.10 -14.53
N GLU A 41 20.01 -1.77 -14.54
CA GLU A 41 20.46 -2.67 -15.62
C GLU A 41 19.62 -3.96 -15.74
N LYS A 42 18.83 -4.33 -14.73
CA LYS A 42 17.87 -5.44 -14.84
C LYS A 42 16.49 -4.93 -15.22
N THR A 43 16.00 -5.32 -16.40
CA THR A 43 14.65 -5.03 -16.95
C THR A 43 13.49 -5.51 -16.06
N GLU A 44 13.79 -6.21 -14.97
CA GLU A 44 12.84 -6.80 -14.02
C GLU A 44 12.55 -5.94 -12.79
N VAL A 45 13.30 -4.83 -12.59
CA VAL A 45 13.14 -3.98 -11.41
C VAL A 45 12.12 -2.86 -11.70
N PRO A 46 11.13 -2.61 -10.81
CA PRO A 46 10.15 -1.57 -11.02
C PRO A 46 10.77 -0.17 -11.17
N TYR A 47 10.22 0.66 -12.07
CA TYR A 47 10.77 1.97 -12.43
C TYR A 47 11.09 2.88 -11.22
N PHE A 48 10.30 2.81 -10.15
CA PHE A 48 10.50 3.63 -8.95
C PHE A 48 11.72 3.26 -8.09
N HIS A 49 12.42 2.15 -8.37
CA HIS A 49 13.74 1.87 -7.76
C HIS A 49 14.90 2.59 -8.48
N ALA A 50 14.62 3.36 -9.55
CA ALA A 50 15.65 4.08 -10.29
C ALA A 50 16.24 5.27 -9.53
N SER A 51 15.50 5.84 -8.57
CA SER A 51 16.03 6.87 -7.68
C SER A 51 15.42 6.77 -6.28
N GLU A 52 16.25 7.03 -5.28
CA GLU A 52 15.86 7.02 -3.88
C GLU A 52 14.71 8.00 -3.60
N GLU A 53 14.76 9.19 -4.19
CA GLU A 53 13.73 10.20 -3.99
C GLU A 53 12.37 9.77 -4.53
N ILE A 54 12.33 9.15 -5.71
CA ILE A 54 11.07 8.67 -6.31
C ILE A 54 10.54 7.51 -5.47
N TYR A 55 11.41 6.59 -5.07
CA TYR A 55 11.03 5.47 -4.23
C TYR A 55 10.41 5.91 -2.90
N LEU A 56 11.04 6.83 -2.18
CA LEU A 56 10.53 7.34 -0.90
C LEU A 56 9.20 8.11 -1.08
N LYS A 57 9.03 8.86 -2.18
CA LYS A 57 7.74 9.52 -2.48
C LYS A 57 6.64 8.50 -2.73
N VAL A 58 6.94 7.45 -3.49
CA VAL A 58 5.99 6.36 -3.78
C VAL A 58 5.59 5.63 -2.49
N LEU A 59 6.56 5.24 -1.65
CA LEU A 59 6.30 4.62 -0.36
C LEU A 59 5.40 5.50 0.53
N LEU A 60 5.66 6.81 0.57
CA LEU A 60 4.85 7.75 1.36
C LEU A 60 3.41 7.85 0.83
N VAL A 61 3.24 8.04 -0.48
CA VAL A 61 1.91 8.16 -1.10
C VAL A 61 1.09 6.89 -0.87
N PHE A 62 1.65 5.71 -1.14
CA PHE A 62 0.93 4.46 -0.93
C PHE A 62 0.72 4.15 0.55
N GLY A 63 1.69 4.45 1.42
CA GLY A 63 1.51 4.36 2.86
C GLY A 63 0.34 5.20 3.36
N LEU A 64 0.17 6.42 2.85
CA LEU A 64 -0.98 7.28 3.18
C LEU A 64 -2.29 6.72 2.61
N VAL A 65 -2.31 6.31 1.34
CA VAL A 65 -3.52 5.77 0.70
C VAL A 65 -4.01 4.52 1.42
N PHE A 66 -3.15 3.53 1.63
CA PHE A 66 -3.53 2.32 2.35
C PHE A 66 -3.86 2.62 3.81
N GLY A 67 -3.14 3.54 4.46
CA GLY A 67 -3.44 3.99 5.84
C GLY A 67 -4.84 4.58 5.98
N LEU A 68 -5.25 5.43 5.03
CA LEU A 68 -6.61 5.99 5.00
C LEU A 68 -7.65 4.89 4.75
N ILE A 69 -7.40 3.97 3.82
CA ILE A 69 -8.30 2.83 3.55
C ILE A 69 -8.43 1.95 4.80
N PHE A 70 -7.33 1.68 5.49
CA PHE A 70 -7.29 0.88 6.72
C PHE A 70 -8.13 1.52 7.82
N ILE A 71 -7.86 2.80 8.15
CA ILE A 71 -8.63 3.54 9.16
C ILE A 71 -10.12 3.60 8.78
N ALA A 72 -10.43 3.91 7.52
CA ALA A 72 -11.80 3.92 7.03
C ALA A 72 -12.48 2.56 7.17
N SER A 73 -11.78 1.47 6.83
CA SER A 73 -12.31 0.11 6.93
C SER A 73 -12.65 -0.28 8.37
N ILE A 74 -11.83 0.11 9.36
CA ILE A 74 -12.09 -0.10 10.78
C ILE A 74 -13.33 0.69 11.21
N ILE A 75 -13.37 1.99 10.93
CA ILE A 75 -14.48 2.88 11.32
C ILE A 75 -15.81 2.41 10.70
N LEU A 76 -15.80 2.06 9.42
CA LEU A 76 -16.99 1.63 8.69
C LEU A 76 -17.46 0.24 9.13
N THR A 77 -16.52 -0.66 9.47
CA THR A 77 -16.84 -1.96 10.07
C THR A 77 -17.48 -1.78 11.44
N TYR A 78 -16.93 -0.90 12.28
CA TYR A 78 -17.52 -0.55 13.59
C TYR A 78 -18.93 0.02 13.43
N LYS A 79 -19.15 0.89 12.45
CA LYS A 79 -20.48 1.46 12.11
C LYS A 79 -21.38 0.50 11.33
N GLN A 80 -20.95 -0.74 11.08
CA GLN A 80 -21.68 -1.77 10.33
C GLN A 80 -22.15 -1.30 8.93
N LYS A 81 -21.39 -0.41 8.29
CA LYS A 81 -21.67 0.12 6.95
C LYS A 81 -21.08 -0.80 5.88
N TRP A 82 -21.61 -2.02 5.77
CA TRP A 82 -21.03 -3.13 4.98
C TRP A 82 -20.79 -2.82 3.50
N GLY A 83 -21.66 -2.05 2.83
CA GLY A 83 -21.45 -1.63 1.45
C GLY A 83 -20.20 -0.76 1.28
N TRP A 84 -19.93 0.11 2.25
CA TRP A 84 -18.73 0.96 2.26
C TRP A 84 -17.47 0.18 2.63
N VAL A 85 -17.58 -0.81 3.53
CA VAL A 85 -16.47 -1.73 3.84
C VAL A 85 -16.05 -2.51 2.59
N PHE A 86 -17.02 -2.99 1.80
CA PHE A 86 -16.74 -3.60 0.51
C PHE A 86 -16.09 -2.61 -0.47
N GLY A 87 -16.54 -1.35 -0.47
CA GLY A 87 -15.87 -0.26 -1.22
C GLY A 87 -14.40 -0.07 -0.82
N CYS A 88 -14.07 -0.10 0.48
CA CYS A 88 -12.68 -0.05 0.94
C CYS A 88 -11.86 -1.24 0.45
N PHE A 89 -12.44 -2.45 0.44
CA PHE A 89 -11.78 -3.63 -0.13
C PHE A 89 -11.49 -3.44 -1.62
N VAL A 90 -12.48 -3.02 -2.41
CA VAL A 90 -12.30 -2.77 -3.85
C VAL A 90 -11.26 -1.67 -4.10
N LEU A 91 -11.32 -0.57 -3.35
CA LEU A 91 -10.31 0.49 -3.43
C LEU A 91 -8.91 -0.03 -3.11
N SER A 92 -8.76 -0.90 -2.09
CA SER A 92 -7.47 -1.51 -1.78
C SER A 92 -6.93 -2.31 -2.97
N MET A 93 -7.79 -3.09 -3.65
CA MET A 93 -7.39 -3.87 -4.83
C MET A 93 -7.02 -2.97 -6.02
N LEU A 94 -7.77 -1.88 -6.25
CA LEU A 94 -7.45 -0.91 -7.30
C LEU A 94 -6.14 -0.16 -7.02
N SER A 95 -5.86 0.17 -5.76
CA SER A 95 -4.59 0.77 -5.36
C SER A 95 -3.42 -0.19 -5.57
N ILE A 96 -3.57 -1.48 -5.23
CA ILE A 96 -2.54 -2.50 -5.51
C ILE A 96 -2.29 -2.60 -7.02
N LEU A 97 -3.36 -2.64 -7.82
CA LEU A 97 -3.25 -2.67 -9.27
C LEU A 97 -2.50 -1.44 -9.80
N ALA A 98 -2.80 -0.24 -9.28
CA ALA A 98 -2.10 0.97 -9.65
C ALA A 98 -0.60 0.92 -9.32
N VAL A 99 -0.20 0.36 -8.18
CA VAL A 99 1.23 0.13 -7.84
C VAL A 99 1.88 -0.79 -8.87
N MET A 100 1.23 -1.92 -9.18
CA MET A 100 1.78 -2.91 -10.11
C MET A 100 1.93 -2.34 -11.52
N ILE A 101 0.94 -1.59 -11.99
CA ILE A 101 0.99 -0.91 -13.30
C ILE A 101 2.09 0.15 -13.30
N ASN A 102 2.16 1.00 -12.29
CA ASN A 102 3.18 2.04 -12.21
C ASN A 102 4.59 1.44 -12.04
N GLY A 103 4.69 0.21 -11.53
CA GLY A 103 5.95 -0.52 -11.42
C GLY A 103 6.37 -1.19 -12.71
N ALA A 104 5.41 -1.64 -13.52
CA ALA A 104 5.65 -2.33 -14.78
C ALA A 104 5.81 -1.38 -15.99
N ILE A 105 5.24 -0.17 -15.94
CA ILE A 105 5.33 0.80 -17.04
C ILE A 105 6.59 1.67 -16.85
N LYS A 106 7.54 1.52 -17.79
CA LYS A 106 8.70 2.41 -17.99
C LYS A 106 8.33 3.67 -18.74
#